data_AF-A0AA39ZA65-F1
#
_entry.id   AF-A0AA39ZA65-F1
#
_cell.length_a   1.000
_cell.length_b   1.000
_cell.length_c   1.000
_cell.angle_alpha   90.00
_cell.angle_beta   90.00
_cell.angle_gamma   90.00
#
_symmetry.space_group_name_H-M   'P 1'
#
loop_
_entity.id
_entity.type
_entity.pdbx_description
1 polymer ?
#
loop_
_entity_poly.entity_id
_entity_poly.type
_entity_poly.pdbx_seq_one_letter_code
_entity_poly.pdbx_strand_id
1 'polypeptide(L)'
;MRPSLICLLTGVTVPLFGNCLTIPPASQSQLDSRDDLDKRDELDKPAIRPAFSEDTQDKHLRFDYPRKQWRSRPWEDDYYPNHCVDEAQFNNLWILDFEVRDVWFKDCGVPWTVCRHRDAQENWKSILDTLSQVPVGMRQYVANLVILPGAIDSGEGATVQAAAYTRGSVLVFSPTYFKLGVLFHEITHIMDMVALAPFLESQGFPEGTPFSRTKYWKYAYGNDTAVPTPYSRASWQEDFADAGRWAMSHISRYRGLAEYSKGWEACRTQIRAFQWWMMPMIFPKKGICTGKVEGGQAVKVVVEGAKPGPESQGKDKKKPNTKVEGSGVAPIVLPAGAANMFFAYHGAV
;
A
#
# COMPACT_ATOMS: atom_id res chain seq x y z
N MET A 1 51.01 32.12 -21.77
CA MET A 1 52.07 31.09 -21.74
C MET A 1 51.70 30.09 -20.65
N ARG A 2 51.42 28.84 -21.04
CA ARG A 2 51.02 27.75 -20.14
C ARG A 2 52.27 26.96 -19.74
N PRO A 3 52.42 26.50 -18.49
CA PRO A 3 53.28 25.39 -18.18
C PRO A 3 52.50 24.08 -18.22
N SER A 4 53.09 23.10 -18.89
CA SER A 4 52.71 21.69 -18.92
C SER A 4 53.00 21.03 -17.57
N LEU A 5 52.13 20.12 -17.12
CA LEU A 5 52.49 19.12 -16.14
C LEU A 5 52.06 17.73 -16.63
N ILE A 6 53.07 16.87 -16.76
CA ILE A 6 53.01 15.44 -17.02
C ILE A 6 52.77 14.74 -15.69
N CYS A 7 51.87 13.75 -15.63
CA CYS A 7 51.93 12.74 -14.57
C CYS A 7 51.40 11.37 -15.02
N LEU A 8 52.38 10.46 -15.11
CA LEU A 8 52.41 9.00 -14.98
C LEU A 8 51.11 8.17 -14.83
N LEU A 9 50.99 7.20 -15.74
CA LEU A 9 50.15 6.01 -15.68
C LEU A 9 50.79 4.91 -14.82
N THR A 10 50.06 4.45 -13.80
CA THR A 10 50.11 3.09 -13.23
C THR A 10 48.64 2.73 -12.96
N GLY A 11 48.06 1.61 -13.36
CA GLY A 11 48.59 0.26 -13.48
C GLY A 11 48.13 -0.58 -12.28
N VAL A 12 46.82 -0.67 -12.03
CA VAL A 12 46.26 -1.52 -10.96
C VAL A 12 45.19 -2.44 -11.53
N THR A 13 45.45 -3.74 -11.42
CA THR A 13 44.55 -4.86 -11.68
C THR A 13 43.49 -4.96 -10.59
N VAL A 14 42.22 -5.15 -10.98
CA VAL A 14 41.11 -5.40 -10.06
C VAL A 14 40.81 -6.90 -10.04
N PRO A 15 40.77 -7.58 -8.88
CA PRO A 15 40.27 -8.94 -8.80
C PRO A 15 38.73 -8.92 -8.74
N LEU A 16 38.09 -9.74 -9.58
CA LEU A 16 36.68 -10.11 -9.49
C LEU A 16 36.49 -11.04 -8.28
N PHE A 17 35.92 -10.53 -7.20
CA PHE A 17 35.32 -11.35 -6.15
C PHE A 17 33.82 -11.06 -6.09
N GLY A 18 33.02 -12.12 -6.19
CA GLY A 18 31.57 -12.08 -6.08
C GLY A 18 31.15 -11.75 -4.66
N ASN A 19 30.38 -10.68 -4.52
CA ASN A 19 29.75 -10.32 -3.26
C ASN A 19 28.50 -11.21 -3.04
N CYS A 20 28.61 -12.18 -2.14
CA CYS A 20 27.46 -12.72 -1.43
C CYS A 20 27.08 -11.67 -0.36
N LEU A 21 25.92 -11.04 -0.48
CA LEU A 21 25.41 -10.08 0.50
C LEU A 21 24.98 -10.82 1.75
N THR A 22 25.79 -10.77 2.81
CA THR A 22 25.33 -11.00 4.18
C THR A 22 24.65 -9.72 4.68
N ILE A 23 23.34 -9.75 4.84
CA ILE A 23 22.56 -8.64 5.39
C ILE A 23 22.60 -8.75 6.92
N PRO A 24 23.17 -7.77 7.65
CA PRO A 24 23.13 -7.78 9.11
C PRO A 24 21.69 -7.54 9.60
N PRO A 25 21.29 -8.11 10.76
CA PRO A 25 19.99 -7.82 11.36
C PRO A 25 19.88 -6.31 11.64
N ALA A 26 18.70 -5.75 11.38
CA ALA A 26 18.41 -4.36 11.67
C ALA A 26 18.69 -4.08 13.16
N SER A 27 19.55 -3.09 13.44
CA SER A 27 19.87 -2.70 14.81
C SER A 27 18.67 -1.98 15.44
N GLN A 28 18.40 -2.31 16.71
CA GLN A 28 17.37 -1.69 17.58
C GLN A 28 17.31 -0.14 17.48
N SER A 29 18.43 0.52 17.17
CA SER A 29 18.53 1.98 17.07
C SER A 29 17.76 2.65 15.92
N GLN A 30 17.20 1.90 14.96
CA GLN A 30 16.29 2.45 13.94
C GLN A 30 14.83 2.54 14.42
N LEU A 31 14.47 1.91 15.55
CA LEU A 31 13.15 2.05 16.17
C LEU A 31 13.03 3.36 16.98
N ASP A 32 14.12 3.82 17.59
CA ASP A 32 14.09 4.93 18.56
C ASP A 32 14.11 6.34 17.92
N SER A 33 14.34 6.48 16.61
CA SER A 33 14.33 7.80 15.94
C SER A 33 12.96 8.17 15.34
N ARG A 34 11.88 7.49 15.75
CA ARG A 34 10.52 7.64 15.21
C ARG A 34 9.60 8.57 16.01
N ASP A 35 10.06 9.08 17.16
CA ASP A 35 9.22 9.79 18.14
C ASP A 35 8.66 11.17 17.69
N ASP A 36 9.19 11.80 16.64
CA ASP A 36 8.68 13.12 16.20
C ASP A 36 7.48 13.04 15.24
N LEU A 37 7.17 11.85 14.70
CA LEU A 37 5.92 11.60 13.94
C LEU A 37 4.79 11.02 14.80
N ASP A 38 5.10 10.63 16.04
CA ASP A 38 4.23 9.85 16.94
C ASP A 38 3.48 10.67 18.00
N LYS A 39 3.60 12.01 17.99
CA LYS A 39 2.58 12.85 18.63
C LYS A 39 1.30 12.76 17.81
N ARG A 40 0.50 11.74 18.10
CA ARG A 40 -0.88 11.60 17.61
C ARG A 40 -1.62 12.89 17.92
N ASP A 41 -1.93 13.65 16.88
CA ASP A 41 -2.89 14.75 16.93
C ASP A 41 -4.28 14.14 17.18
N GLU A 42 -4.56 13.68 18.41
CA GLU A 42 -5.88 13.11 18.70
C GLU A 42 -6.94 14.17 18.42
N LEU A 43 -7.86 13.82 17.52
CA LEU A 43 -8.87 14.74 17.03
C LEU A 43 -10.07 14.81 18.00
N ASP A 44 -10.64 15.99 18.15
CA ASP A 44 -11.56 16.34 19.23
C ASP A 44 -13.03 16.02 18.95
N LYS A 45 -13.41 15.89 17.67
CA LYS A 45 -14.81 15.62 17.28
C LYS A 45 -15.24 14.20 17.63
N PRO A 46 -16.47 14.01 18.11
CA PRO A 46 -17.02 12.68 18.38
C PRO A 46 -17.25 11.91 17.09
N ALA A 47 -17.35 10.58 17.16
CA ALA A 47 -17.86 9.78 16.04
C ALA A 47 -19.37 10.02 15.82
N ILE A 48 -19.86 9.83 14.59
CA ILE A 48 -21.28 9.97 14.28
C ILE A 48 -22.16 9.04 15.14
N ARG A 49 -23.42 9.43 15.33
CA ARG A 49 -24.46 8.59 15.96
C ARG A 49 -25.77 8.63 15.15
N PRO A 50 -26.39 7.48 14.81
CA PRO A 50 -25.88 6.11 15.00
C PRO A 50 -24.55 5.85 14.28
N ALA A 51 -23.74 4.91 14.78
CA ALA A 51 -22.49 4.55 14.12
C ALA A 51 -22.76 3.92 12.75
N PHE A 52 -21.80 4.03 11.83
CA PHE A 52 -21.87 3.26 10.60
C PHE A 52 -21.73 1.75 10.87
N SER A 53 -22.39 0.94 10.06
CA SER A 53 -22.25 -0.52 10.09
C SER A 53 -21.20 -0.99 9.07
N GLU A 54 -20.02 -1.40 9.55
CA GLU A 54 -18.94 -1.93 8.70
C GLU A 54 -19.35 -3.19 7.94
N ASP A 55 -20.07 -4.11 8.57
CA ASP A 55 -20.55 -5.33 7.92
C ASP A 55 -21.54 -5.03 6.79
N THR A 56 -22.41 -4.03 6.98
CA THR A 56 -23.31 -3.57 5.92
C THR A 56 -22.50 -2.92 4.80
N GLN A 57 -21.48 -2.14 5.16
CA GLN A 57 -20.56 -1.50 4.21
C GLN A 57 -19.90 -2.51 3.28
N ASP A 58 -19.23 -3.51 3.83
CA ASP A 58 -18.49 -4.48 3.03
C ASP A 58 -19.41 -5.30 2.12
N LYS A 59 -20.62 -5.64 2.59
CA LYS A 59 -21.62 -6.34 1.75
C LYS A 59 -22.05 -5.50 0.57
N HIS A 60 -22.35 -4.22 0.80
CA HIS A 60 -22.79 -3.31 -0.25
C HIS A 60 -21.67 -2.95 -1.22
N LEU A 61 -20.47 -2.66 -0.72
CA LEU A 61 -19.31 -2.36 -1.58
C LEU A 61 -19.03 -3.51 -2.56
N ARG A 62 -19.16 -4.77 -2.12
CA ARG A 62 -19.00 -5.93 -3.02
C ARG A 62 -20.04 -6.03 -4.13
N PHE A 63 -21.22 -5.45 -3.93
CA PHE A 63 -22.26 -5.35 -4.95
C PHE A 63 -22.02 -4.14 -5.87
N ASP A 64 -21.66 -3.00 -5.29
CA ASP A 64 -21.57 -1.73 -6.00
C ASP A 64 -20.34 -1.61 -6.90
N TYR A 65 -19.25 -2.29 -6.52
CA TYR A 65 -17.99 -2.31 -7.27
C TYR A 65 -17.85 -3.64 -8.00
N PRO A 66 -18.25 -3.73 -9.28
CA PRO A 66 -18.24 -4.99 -10.00
C PRO A 66 -16.81 -5.49 -10.24
N ARG A 67 -16.61 -6.80 -10.06
CA ARG A 67 -15.35 -7.48 -10.36
C ARG A 67 -14.93 -7.23 -11.81
N LYS A 68 -13.69 -6.80 -11.99
CA LYS A 68 -13.05 -6.76 -13.31
C LYS A 68 -12.48 -8.14 -13.66
N GLN A 69 -12.42 -8.43 -14.95
CA GLN A 69 -11.68 -9.61 -15.40
C GLN A 69 -10.19 -9.40 -15.12
N TRP A 70 -9.58 -10.45 -14.58
CA TRP A 70 -8.17 -10.49 -14.25
C TRP A 70 -7.53 -11.74 -14.86
N ARG A 71 -6.22 -11.66 -15.09
CA ARG A 71 -5.35 -12.81 -15.33
C ARG A 71 -4.14 -12.69 -14.41
N SER A 72 -3.57 -13.80 -14.00
CA SER A 72 -2.37 -13.79 -13.17
C SER A 72 -1.33 -14.78 -13.65
N ARG A 73 -0.07 -14.54 -13.28
CA ARG A 73 1.07 -15.41 -13.57
C ARG A 73 1.92 -15.53 -12.30
N PRO A 74 2.27 -16.75 -11.85
CA PRO A 74 3.23 -16.91 -10.77
C PRO A 74 4.60 -16.37 -11.19
N TRP A 75 5.37 -15.90 -10.23
CA TRP A 75 6.79 -15.66 -10.45
C TRP A 75 7.55 -16.98 -10.49
N GLU A 76 8.75 -16.93 -11.05
CA GLU A 76 9.69 -18.06 -10.97
C GLU A 76 10.07 -18.34 -9.53
N ASP A 77 10.30 -19.62 -9.21
CA ASP A 77 10.79 -20.03 -7.90
C ASP A 77 12.04 -19.24 -7.50
N ASP A 78 12.21 -19.03 -6.20
CA ASP A 78 13.30 -18.29 -5.56
C ASP A 78 13.31 -16.77 -5.83
N TYR A 79 12.42 -16.23 -6.67
CA TYR A 79 12.29 -14.79 -6.87
C TYR A 79 11.15 -14.18 -6.06
N TYR A 80 11.48 -13.09 -5.36
CA TYR A 80 10.54 -12.34 -4.53
C TYR A 80 10.71 -10.84 -4.77
N PRO A 81 9.66 -10.02 -4.70
CA PRO A 81 9.81 -8.57 -4.70
C PRO A 81 10.43 -8.18 -3.36
N ASN A 82 11.42 -7.29 -3.36
CA ASN A 82 12.12 -6.87 -2.14
C ASN A 82 11.15 -6.42 -1.04
N HIS A 83 10.08 -5.68 -1.37
CA HIS A 83 9.05 -5.29 -0.41
C HIS A 83 8.42 -6.48 0.33
N CYS A 84 8.24 -7.61 -0.33
CA CYS A 84 7.72 -8.82 0.30
C CYS A 84 8.75 -9.52 1.19
N VAL A 85 10.02 -9.44 0.83
CA VAL A 85 11.13 -9.86 1.70
C VAL A 85 11.16 -9.00 2.96
N ASP A 86 11.05 -7.69 2.81
CA ASP A 86 11.04 -6.74 3.93
C ASP A 86 9.85 -6.98 4.86
N GLU A 87 8.65 -7.24 4.30
CA GLU A 87 7.47 -7.56 5.10
C GLU A 87 7.55 -8.94 5.77
N ALA A 88 8.12 -9.96 5.11
CA ALA A 88 8.34 -11.25 5.74
C ALA A 88 9.30 -11.11 6.94
N GLN A 89 10.40 -10.38 6.78
CA GLN A 89 11.35 -10.10 7.87
C GLN A 89 10.71 -9.30 9.01
N PHE A 90 9.97 -8.24 8.69
CA PHE A 90 9.30 -7.40 9.67
C PHE A 90 8.30 -8.21 10.53
N ASN A 91 7.61 -9.18 9.93
CA ASN A 91 6.65 -10.02 10.62
C ASN A 91 7.26 -11.33 11.16
N ASN A 92 8.58 -11.47 11.16
CA ASN A 92 9.28 -12.69 11.59
C ASN A 92 8.77 -13.97 10.88
N LEU A 93 8.48 -13.86 9.58
CA LEU A 93 8.02 -14.94 8.72
C LEU A 93 9.13 -15.39 7.77
N TRP A 94 9.08 -16.66 7.38
CA TRP A 94 10.00 -17.18 6.40
C TRP A 94 9.55 -16.81 4.98
N ILE A 95 10.40 -16.08 4.25
CA ILE A 95 10.06 -15.64 2.88
C ILE A 95 9.74 -16.80 1.92
N LEU A 96 10.31 -18.00 2.14
CA LEU A 96 10.03 -19.16 1.30
C LEU A 96 8.62 -19.70 1.42
N ASP A 97 7.89 -19.28 2.45
CA ASP A 97 6.50 -19.64 2.65
C ASP A 97 5.55 -18.70 1.89
N PHE A 98 6.09 -17.70 1.18
CA PHE A 98 5.32 -16.82 0.31
C PHE A 98 5.31 -17.31 -1.14
N GLU A 99 4.16 -17.12 -1.77
CA GLU A 99 3.95 -17.27 -3.20
C GLU A 99 3.73 -15.89 -3.81
N VAL A 100 4.33 -15.65 -4.99
CA VAL A 100 4.24 -14.35 -5.67
C VAL A 100 3.52 -14.49 -7.01
N ARG A 101 2.61 -13.55 -7.32
CA ARG A 101 1.95 -13.44 -8.62
C ARG A 101 1.94 -12.01 -9.15
N ASP A 102 2.17 -11.90 -10.45
CA ASP A 102 1.73 -10.73 -11.22
C ASP A 102 0.25 -10.87 -11.58
N VAL A 103 -0.49 -9.79 -11.49
CA VAL A 103 -1.94 -9.72 -11.73
C VAL A 103 -2.24 -8.59 -12.69
N TRP A 104 -2.83 -8.90 -13.84
CA TRP A 104 -3.26 -7.90 -14.82
C TRP A 104 -4.76 -7.74 -14.79
N PHE A 105 -5.20 -6.49 -14.80
CA PHE A 105 -6.58 -6.10 -15.03
C PHE A 105 -6.71 -5.47 -16.41
N LYS A 106 -7.88 -5.59 -17.04
CA LYS A 106 -8.10 -5.05 -18.41
C LYS A 106 -7.90 -3.53 -18.55
N ASP A 107 -8.01 -2.81 -17.44
CA ASP A 107 -7.90 -1.34 -17.39
C ASP A 107 -6.47 -0.84 -17.08
N CYS A 108 -5.49 -1.74 -16.94
CA CYS A 108 -4.10 -1.38 -16.66
C CYS A 108 -3.10 -2.25 -17.42
N GLY A 109 -2.18 -1.61 -18.16
CA GLY A 109 -1.12 -2.31 -18.91
C GLY A 109 -0.02 -2.92 -18.03
N VAL A 110 0.10 -2.45 -16.78
CA VAL A 110 1.11 -2.88 -15.81
C VAL A 110 0.49 -3.82 -14.78
N PRO A 111 1.13 -4.95 -14.43
CA PRO A 111 0.58 -5.81 -13.40
C PRO A 111 0.68 -5.19 -12.01
N TRP A 112 -0.14 -5.72 -11.12
CA TRP A 112 0.04 -5.67 -9.68
C TRP A 112 0.87 -6.87 -9.24
N THR A 113 1.79 -6.67 -8.31
CA THR A 113 2.56 -7.77 -7.71
C THR A 113 1.99 -8.08 -6.33
N VAL A 114 1.53 -9.31 -6.15
CA VAL A 114 0.90 -9.79 -4.93
C VAL A 114 1.72 -10.91 -4.33
N CYS A 115 2.00 -10.79 -3.04
CA CYS A 115 2.56 -11.83 -2.19
C CYS A 115 1.49 -12.42 -1.30
N ARG A 116 1.48 -13.74 -1.17
CA ARG A 116 0.58 -14.47 -0.29
C ARG A 116 1.36 -15.52 0.47
N HIS A 117 1.33 -15.47 1.80
CA HIS A 117 1.82 -16.57 2.62
C HIS A 117 0.99 -17.83 2.39
N ARG A 118 1.60 -19.01 2.32
CA ARG A 118 0.89 -20.28 2.02
C ARG A 118 -0.23 -20.57 3.01
N ASP A 119 -0.01 -20.22 4.28
CA ASP A 119 -0.95 -20.35 5.40
C ASP A 119 -1.93 -19.17 5.56
N ALA A 120 -1.96 -18.23 4.60
CA ALA A 120 -3.01 -17.22 4.54
C ALA A 120 -4.39 -17.88 4.32
N GLN A 121 -5.39 -17.43 5.09
CA GLN A 121 -6.76 -17.93 4.99
C GLN A 121 -7.38 -17.62 3.63
N GLU A 122 -7.05 -16.47 3.06
CA GLU A 122 -7.50 -16.05 1.75
C GLU A 122 -6.80 -16.86 0.66
N ASN A 123 -7.57 -17.59 -0.15
CA ASN A 123 -7.04 -18.20 -1.36
C ASN A 123 -6.83 -17.16 -2.48
N TRP A 124 -6.02 -17.51 -3.48
CA TRP A 124 -5.74 -16.66 -4.63
C TRP A 124 -7.01 -16.14 -5.32
N LYS A 125 -8.04 -16.96 -5.50
CA LYS A 125 -9.27 -16.51 -6.16
C LYS A 125 -9.94 -15.39 -5.37
N SER A 126 -10.04 -15.51 -4.04
CA SER A 126 -10.62 -14.49 -3.17
C SER A 126 -9.82 -13.19 -3.24
N ILE A 127 -8.48 -13.27 -3.16
CA ILE A 127 -7.58 -12.12 -3.24
C ILE A 127 -7.78 -11.35 -4.55
N LEU A 128 -7.70 -12.07 -5.67
CA LEU A 128 -7.77 -11.46 -6.99
C LEU A 128 -9.18 -10.93 -7.32
N ASP A 129 -10.23 -11.62 -6.86
CA ASP A 129 -11.60 -11.13 -6.98
C ASP A 129 -11.83 -9.84 -6.17
N THR A 130 -11.29 -9.73 -4.95
CA THR A 130 -11.39 -8.50 -4.15
C THR A 130 -10.61 -7.36 -4.80
N LEU A 131 -9.35 -7.60 -5.20
CA LEU A 131 -8.53 -6.59 -5.89
C LEU A 131 -9.16 -6.09 -7.20
N SER A 132 -9.87 -6.97 -7.91
CA SER A 132 -10.53 -6.61 -9.15
C SER A 132 -11.63 -5.56 -8.99
N GLN A 133 -12.15 -5.37 -7.78
CA GLN A 133 -13.21 -4.41 -7.46
C GLN A 133 -12.66 -3.02 -7.12
N VAL A 134 -11.37 -2.92 -6.80
CA VAL A 134 -10.73 -1.62 -6.55
C VAL A 134 -10.67 -0.81 -7.85
N PRO A 135 -11.12 0.46 -7.87
CA PRO A 135 -11.00 1.30 -9.06
C PRO A 135 -9.56 1.44 -9.55
N VAL A 136 -9.36 1.48 -10.86
CA VAL A 136 -8.01 1.55 -11.47
C VAL A 136 -7.19 2.73 -10.97
N GLY A 137 -7.86 3.86 -10.70
CA GLY A 137 -7.22 5.07 -10.21
C GLY A 137 -6.72 4.97 -8.77
N MET A 138 -7.34 4.14 -7.94
CA MET A 138 -6.78 3.73 -6.64
C MET A 138 -5.67 2.70 -6.85
N ARG A 139 -5.89 1.76 -7.79
CA ARG A 139 -4.95 0.67 -8.02
C ARG A 139 -3.56 1.14 -8.49
N GLN A 140 -3.47 2.23 -9.22
CA GLN A 140 -2.18 2.70 -9.72
C GLN A 140 -1.20 3.16 -8.64
N TYR A 141 -1.68 3.50 -7.44
CA TYR A 141 -0.82 4.02 -6.37
C TYR A 141 -0.16 2.93 -5.51
N VAL A 142 -0.58 1.68 -5.63
CA VAL A 142 -0.05 0.57 -4.81
C VAL A 142 1.10 -0.11 -5.54
N ALA A 143 2.23 -0.28 -4.88
CA ALA A 143 3.37 -1.06 -5.39
C ALA A 143 3.10 -2.56 -5.31
N ASN A 144 2.82 -3.04 -4.09
CA ASN A 144 2.67 -4.45 -3.76
C ASN A 144 1.52 -4.66 -2.75
N LEU A 145 0.91 -5.83 -2.81
CA LEU A 145 0.03 -6.34 -1.76
C LEU A 145 0.70 -7.56 -1.10
N VAL A 146 0.70 -7.61 0.22
CA VAL A 146 1.19 -8.74 1.01
C VAL A 146 0.05 -9.28 1.86
N ILE A 147 -0.28 -10.56 1.70
CA ILE A 147 -1.27 -11.28 2.51
C ILE A 147 -0.51 -12.20 3.48
N LEU A 148 -0.67 -11.91 4.76
CA LEU A 148 -0.05 -12.62 5.89
C LEU A 148 -0.86 -13.86 6.29
N PRO A 149 -0.26 -14.81 7.02
CA PRO A 149 -1.02 -15.90 7.66
C PRO A 149 -1.95 -15.36 8.77
N GLY A 150 -2.68 -16.27 9.42
CA GLY A 150 -3.43 -15.98 10.65
C GLY A 150 -2.53 -15.53 11.81
N ALA A 151 -2.96 -15.74 13.06
CA ALA A 151 -2.21 -15.28 14.23
C ALA A 151 -0.70 -15.54 14.12
N ILE A 152 0.08 -14.46 14.12
CA ILE A 152 1.54 -14.49 14.05
C ILE A 152 2.03 -14.48 15.49
N ASP A 153 2.80 -15.51 15.86
CA ASP A 153 3.52 -15.53 17.13
C ASP A 153 4.70 -14.55 17.03
N SER A 154 4.68 -13.47 17.82
CA SER A 154 5.80 -12.52 17.81
C SER A 154 7.03 -13.05 18.56
N GLY A 155 6.99 -14.28 19.09
CA GLY A 155 8.09 -14.89 19.82
C GLY A 155 8.25 -14.41 21.26
N GLU A 156 7.45 -13.43 21.69
CA GLU A 156 7.44 -12.89 23.07
C GLU A 156 6.23 -13.37 23.89
N GLY A 157 5.54 -14.43 23.45
CA GLY A 157 4.31 -14.91 24.08
C GLY A 157 3.09 -14.03 23.82
N ALA A 158 3.24 -13.00 22.96
CA ALA A 158 2.14 -12.24 22.41
C ALA A 158 1.82 -12.74 20.99
N THR A 159 0.63 -13.28 20.78
CA THR A 159 0.08 -13.37 19.43
C THR A 159 -0.24 -11.94 18.99
N VAL A 160 0.47 -11.41 17.99
CA VAL A 160 0.04 -10.18 17.33
C VAL A 160 -1.19 -10.54 16.52
N GLN A 161 -2.35 -10.26 17.11
CA GLN A 161 -3.62 -10.45 16.45
C GLN A 161 -3.77 -9.36 15.40
N ALA A 162 -3.39 -9.71 14.17
CA ALA A 162 -3.96 -9.23 12.91
C ALA A 162 -4.23 -7.70 12.83
N ALA A 163 -3.40 -6.98 12.08
CA ALA A 163 -3.70 -5.62 11.59
C ALA A 163 -3.81 -5.63 10.05
N ALA A 164 -4.43 -4.59 9.49
CA ALA A 164 -4.09 -4.12 8.15
C ALA A 164 -3.15 -2.92 8.31
N TYR A 165 -2.16 -2.77 7.44
CA TYR A 165 -1.29 -1.62 7.50
C TYR A 165 -0.72 -1.27 6.14
N THR A 166 -0.28 -0.02 6.03
CA THR A 166 0.36 0.54 4.85
C THR A 166 1.79 0.96 5.20
N ARG A 167 2.78 0.50 4.42
CA ARG A 167 4.18 0.96 4.51
C ARG A 167 4.67 1.46 3.16
N GLY A 168 4.87 2.76 3.03
CA GLY A 168 5.01 3.36 1.70
C GLY A 168 3.82 2.98 0.81
N SER A 169 4.05 2.58 -0.43
CA SER A 169 2.97 2.09 -1.29
C SER A 169 2.68 0.59 -1.17
N VAL A 170 3.13 -0.07 -0.10
CA VAL A 170 2.91 -1.50 0.15
C VAL A 170 1.73 -1.65 1.09
N LEU A 171 0.77 -2.49 0.69
CA LEU A 171 -0.37 -2.84 1.53
C LEU A 171 -0.15 -4.20 2.16
N VAL A 172 -0.42 -4.33 3.45
CA VAL A 172 -0.28 -5.58 4.18
C VAL A 172 -1.57 -5.90 4.91
N PHE A 173 -2.05 -7.13 4.75
CA PHE A 173 -3.29 -7.59 5.37
C PHE A 173 -3.11 -8.94 6.03
N SER A 174 -3.67 -9.04 7.22
CA SER A 174 -3.97 -10.30 7.89
C SER A 174 -5.40 -10.77 7.55
N PRO A 175 -5.71 -12.09 7.72
CA PRO A 175 -6.97 -12.70 7.28
C PRO A 175 -8.28 -12.04 7.70
N THR A 176 -8.32 -11.42 8.88
CA THR A 176 -9.56 -10.79 9.38
C THR A 176 -9.84 -9.42 8.73
N TYR A 177 -8.80 -8.78 8.19
CA TYR A 177 -8.86 -7.39 7.73
C TYR A 177 -8.85 -7.23 6.21
N PHE A 178 -8.69 -8.33 5.45
CA PHE A 178 -8.74 -8.28 3.98
C PHE A 178 -10.19 -8.16 3.46
N LYS A 179 -10.81 -7.03 3.80
CA LYS A 179 -12.16 -6.61 3.37
C LYS A 179 -12.05 -5.41 2.44
N LEU A 180 -13.06 -5.21 1.59
CA LEU A 180 -12.99 -4.18 0.54
C LEU A 180 -13.00 -2.75 1.13
N GLY A 181 -13.74 -2.51 2.20
CA GLY A 181 -13.73 -1.23 2.92
C GLY A 181 -12.37 -0.92 3.55
N VAL A 182 -11.76 -1.88 4.24
CA VAL A 182 -10.41 -1.73 4.81
C VAL A 182 -9.37 -1.56 3.70
N LEU A 183 -9.51 -2.28 2.58
CA LEU A 183 -8.65 -2.07 1.41
C LEU A 183 -8.73 -0.65 0.86
N PHE A 184 -9.93 -0.04 0.84
CA PHE A 184 -10.07 1.37 0.49
C PHE A 184 -9.44 2.31 1.52
N HIS A 185 -9.55 2.01 2.81
CA HIS A 185 -8.89 2.75 3.88
C HIS A 185 -7.37 2.77 3.66
N GLU A 186 -6.75 1.60 3.51
CA GLU A 186 -5.29 1.49 3.34
C GLU A 186 -4.78 2.13 2.05
N ILE A 187 -5.48 1.99 0.93
CA ILE A 187 -5.11 2.70 -0.30
C ILE A 187 -5.24 4.22 -0.12
N THR A 188 -6.19 4.67 0.70
CA THR A 188 -6.37 6.09 0.96
C THR A 188 -5.18 6.70 1.70
N HIS A 189 -4.53 5.96 2.62
CA HIS A 189 -3.25 6.39 3.21
C HIS A 189 -2.19 6.67 2.14
N ILE A 190 -2.09 5.82 1.11
CA ILE A 190 -1.16 6.05 -0.01
C ILE A 190 -1.57 7.28 -0.81
N MET A 191 -2.86 7.41 -1.12
CA MET A 191 -3.36 8.54 -1.90
C MET A 191 -3.18 9.88 -1.17
N ASP A 192 -3.31 9.90 0.16
CA ASP A 192 -3.09 11.08 1.01
C ASP A 192 -1.71 11.70 0.77
N MET A 193 -0.70 10.85 0.60
CA MET A 193 0.69 11.25 0.41
C MET A 193 1.06 11.50 -1.05
N VAL A 194 0.43 10.80 -2.00
CA VAL A 194 0.94 10.70 -3.38
C VAL A 194 0.02 11.38 -4.40
N ALA A 195 -1.30 11.20 -4.28
CA ALA A 195 -2.22 11.53 -5.37
C ALA A 195 -2.30 13.03 -5.68
N LEU A 196 -2.06 13.87 -4.66
CA LEU A 196 -2.07 15.33 -4.77
C LEU A 196 -0.70 15.97 -4.51
N ALA A 197 0.39 15.20 -4.41
CA ALA A 197 1.72 15.75 -4.13
C ALA A 197 2.12 16.89 -5.09
N PRO A 198 1.96 16.78 -6.43
CA PRO A 198 2.30 17.88 -7.33
C PRO A 198 1.44 19.14 -7.10
N PHE A 199 0.18 18.97 -6.73
CA PHE A 199 -0.70 20.09 -6.38
C PHE A 199 -0.22 20.76 -5.09
N LEU A 200 0.08 19.98 -4.04
CA LEU A 200 0.52 20.54 -2.76
C LEU A 200 1.85 21.29 -2.88
N GLU A 201 2.81 20.73 -3.61
CA GLU A 201 4.08 21.40 -3.91
C GLU A 201 3.85 22.72 -4.67
N SER A 202 2.94 22.73 -5.66
CA SER A 202 2.58 23.96 -6.38
C SER A 202 1.94 25.04 -5.49
N GLN A 203 1.37 24.64 -4.34
CA GLN A 203 0.80 25.54 -3.35
C GLN A 203 1.81 25.94 -2.26
N GLY A 204 3.08 25.52 -2.38
CA GLY A 204 4.16 25.86 -1.46
C GLY A 204 4.24 24.97 -0.23
N PHE A 205 3.58 23.81 -0.21
CA PHE A 205 3.79 22.82 0.85
C PHE A 205 5.11 22.08 0.63
N PRO A 206 5.83 21.70 1.71
CA PRO A 206 7.00 20.83 1.60
C PRO A 206 6.69 19.49 0.92
N GLU A 207 7.67 18.95 0.19
CA GLU A 207 7.58 17.61 -0.40
C GLU A 207 7.20 16.57 0.67
N GLY A 208 6.28 15.66 0.32
CA GLY A 208 5.81 14.61 1.23
C GLY A 208 4.83 15.10 2.29
N THR A 209 4.28 16.32 2.18
CA THR A 209 3.15 16.75 3.02
C THR A 209 1.89 15.93 2.66
N PRO A 210 1.29 15.17 3.59
CA PRO A 210 0.00 14.52 3.35
C PRO A 210 -1.10 15.56 3.17
N PHE A 211 -2.04 15.29 2.26
CA PHE A 211 -3.20 16.16 2.03
C PHE A 211 -4.02 16.39 3.31
N SER A 212 -4.17 15.37 4.14
CA SER A 212 -4.89 15.38 5.42
C SER A 212 -4.33 16.39 6.42
N ARG A 213 -3.04 16.70 6.38
CA ARG A 213 -2.41 17.70 7.26
C ARG A 213 -2.53 19.14 6.75
N THR A 214 -3.05 19.33 5.55
CA THR A 214 -3.16 20.66 4.93
C THR A 214 -4.39 21.42 5.43
N LYS A 215 -4.41 22.73 5.18
CA LYS A 215 -5.59 23.57 5.42
C LYS A 215 -6.84 23.11 4.66
N TYR A 216 -6.69 22.38 3.54
CA TYR A 216 -7.83 21.93 2.73
C TYR A 216 -8.64 20.84 3.45
N TRP A 217 -7.97 19.83 4.00
CA TRP A 217 -8.63 18.80 4.79
C TRP A 217 -9.10 19.32 6.15
N LYS A 218 -8.25 20.07 6.85
CA LYS A 218 -8.59 20.67 8.16
C LYS A 218 -9.81 21.58 8.10
N TYR A 219 -10.02 22.27 6.97
CA TYR A 219 -11.25 23.05 6.74
C TYR A 219 -12.50 22.15 6.61
N ALA A 220 -12.39 21.01 5.91
CA ALA A 220 -13.49 20.07 5.79
C ALA A 220 -13.84 19.44 7.15
N TYR A 221 -12.81 18.97 7.87
CA TYR A 221 -12.94 18.52 9.24
C TYR A 221 -13.63 19.59 10.08
N GLY A 222 -13.11 20.83 10.10
CA GLY A 222 -13.60 21.97 10.88
C GLY A 222 -15.10 22.27 10.74
N ASN A 223 -15.69 22.02 9.58
CA ASN A 223 -17.09 22.29 9.28
C ASN A 223 -18.07 21.17 9.67
N ASP A 224 -17.56 19.99 10.02
CA ASP A 224 -18.37 18.88 10.49
C ASP A 224 -18.53 18.89 12.01
N THR A 225 -19.58 18.26 12.54
CA THR A 225 -19.78 18.15 14.00
C THR A 225 -19.34 16.79 14.55
N ALA A 226 -18.98 15.86 13.66
CA ALA A 226 -18.52 14.52 14.00
C ALA A 226 -17.55 13.97 12.94
N VAL A 227 -16.86 12.89 13.27
CA VAL A 227 -16.03 12.08 12.37
C VAL A 227 -16.71 10.75 12.03
N PRO A 228 -16.32 10.06 10.93
CA PRO A 228 -16.98 8.83 10.49
C PRO A 228 -17.03 7.71 11.54
N THR A 229 -15.92 7.43 12.21
CA THR A 229 -15.82 6.37 13.24
C THR A 229 -14.96 6.84 14.42
N PRO A 230 -14.96 6.12 15.55
CA PRO A 230 -14.01 6.41 16.63
C PRO A 230 -12.55 6.36 16.19
N TYR A 231 -12.22 5.48 15.24
CA TYR A 231 -10.86 5.28 14.74
C TYR A 231 -10.35 6.50 13.95
N SER A 232 -11.24 7.23 13.26
CA SER A 232 -10.91 8.49 12.57
C SER A 232 -10.22 9.50 13.50
N ARG A 233 -10.42 9.43 14.82
CA ARG A 233 -9.86 10.39 15.78
C ARG A 233 -8.37 10.18 16.07
N ALA A 234 -7.79 9.06 15.62
CA ALA A 234 -6.42 8.70 15.98
C ALA A 234 -5.37 9.66 15.39
N SER A 235 -5.60 10.21 14.19
CA SER A 235 -4.78 11.26 13.58
C SER A 235 -5.49 11.87 12.36
N TRP A 236 -4.94 12.96 11.81
CA TRP A 236 -5.40 13.53 10.53
C TRP A 236 -5.39 12.51 9.38
N GLN A 237 -4.38 11.64 9.34
CA GLN A 237 -4.25 10.63 8.29
C GLN A 237 -5.29 9.53 8.44
N GLU A 238 -5.56 9.07 9.68
CA GLU A 238 -6.61 8.09 9.94
C GLU A 238 -8.00 8.64 9.67
N ASP A 239 -8.23 9.92 9.99
CA ASP A 239 -9.45 10.64 9.66
C ASP A 239 -9.70 10.68 8.15
N PHE A 240 -8.68 11.05 7.38
CA PHE A 240 -8.75 11.08 5.92
C PHE A 240 -8.93 9.69 5.31
N ALA A 241 -8.20 8.68 5.79
CA ALA A 241 -8.28 7.31 5.31
C ALA A 241 -9.65 6.68 5.59
N ASP A 242 -10.18 6.88 6.80
CA ASP A 242 -11.50 6.38 7.16
C ASP A 242 -12.63 7.15 6.45
N ALA A 243 -12.52 8.47 6.32
CA ALA A 243 -13.44 9.24 5.47
C ALA A 243 -13.39 8.76 4.00
N GLY A 244 -12.22 8.40 3.48
CA GLY A 244 -12.06 7.82 2.14
C GLY A 244 -12.79 6.49 1.99
N ARG A 245 -12.63 5.57 2.95
CA ARG A 245 -13.38 4.31 3.03
C ARG A 245 -14.89 4.54 2.96
N TRP A 246 -15.44 5.45 3.75
CA TRP A 246 -16.88 5.75 3.75
C TRP A 246 -17.33 6.53 2.51
N ALA A 247 -16.47 7.39 1.96
CA ALA A 247 -16.76 8.09 0.72
C ALA A 247 -16.91 7.13 -0.46
N MET A 248 -16.18 6.02 -0.50
CA MET A 248 -16.40 4.97 -1.51
C MET A 248 -17.81 4.40 -1.45
N SER A 249 -18.36 4.20 -0.24
CA SER A 249 -19.77 3.81 -0.09
C SER A 249 -20.73 4.92 -0.53
N HIS A 250 -20.36 6.20 -0.39
CA HIS A 250 -21.19 7.31 -0.86
C HIS A 250 -21.15 7.52 -2.38
N ILE A 251 -20.00 7.27 -3.01
CA ILE A 251 -19.77 7.40 -4.45
C ILE A 251 -20.48 6.30 -5.24
N SER A 252 -20.66 5.15 -4.60
CA SER A 252 -21.24 3.95 -5.21
C SER A 252 -22.59 4.25 -5.88
N ARG A 253 -22.86 3.55 -7.00
CA ARG A 253 -23.98 3.87 -7.90
C ARG A 253 -25.37 3.57 -7.33
N TYR A 254 -25.48 2.72 -6.33
CA TYR A 254 -26.76 2.15 -5.93
C TYR A 254 -27.30 2.74 -4.62
N ARG A 255 -26.43 3.18 -3.71
CA ARG A 255 -26.79 3.49 -2.32
C ARG A 255 -25.88 4.59 -1.76
N GLY A 256 -26.45 5.53 -1.01
CA GLY A 256 -25.69 6.60 -0.33
C GLY A 256 -25.45 6.30 1.16
N LEU A 257 -24.64 7.12 1.83
CA LEU A 257 -24.34 6.95 3.27
C LEU A 257 -25.57 7.04 4.18
N ALA A 258 -26.65 7.69 3.72
CA ALA A 258 -27.92 7.77 4.42
C ALA A 258 -28.53 6.39 4.76
N GLU A 259 -28.17 5.33 4.01
CA GLU A 259 -28.62 3.95 4.31
C GLU A 259 -27.85 3.30 5.46
N TYR A 260 -26.63 3.74 5.73
CA TYR A 260 -25.78 3.16 6.76
C TYR A 260 -25.98 3.82 8.12
N SER A 261 -26.21 5.13 8.12
CA SER A 261 -26.52 5.87 9.34
C SER A 261 -27.29 7.15 9.01
N LYS A 262 -28.32 7.44 9.80
CA LYS A 262 -29.00 8.75 9.77
C LYS A 262 -28.10 9.89 10.28
N GLY A 263 -27.03 9.56 11.01
CA GLY A 263 -26.06 10.51 11.57
C GLY A 263 -24.94 10.92 10.62
N TRP A 264 -24.86 10.34 9.41
CA TRP A 264 -23.76 10.61 8.46
C TRP A 264 -23.63 12.09 8.09
N GLU A 265 -24.72 12.85 8.22
CA GLU A 265 -24.74 14.28 7.94
C GLU A 265 -23.80 15.09 8.81
N ALA A 266 -23.49 14.58 10.02
CA ALA A 266 -22.56 15.20 10.95
C ALA A 266 -21.11 15.15 10.47
N CYS A 267 -20.76 14.27 9.51
CA CYS A 267 -19.43 14.16 8.88
C CYS A 267 -19.49 14.36 7.35
N ARG A 268 -20.56 14.99 6.83
CA ARG A 268 -20.82 15.12 5.38
C ARG A 268 -19.72 15.91 4.66
N THR A 269 -19.15 16.93 5.29
CA THR A 269 -18.20 17.84 4.64
C THR A 269 -16.91 17.13 4.32
N GLN A 270 -16.39 16.32 5.25
CA GLN A 270 -15.23 15.46 5.04
C GLN A 270 -15.46 14.47 3.88
N ILE A 271 -16.61 13.78 3.86
CA ILE A 271 -16.95 12.85 2.78
C ILE A 271 -16.99 13.56 1.43
N ARG A 272 -17.63 14.73 1.34
CA ARG A 272 -17.72 15.51 0.10
C ARG A 272 -16.38 16.10 -0.31
N ALA A 273 -15.56 16.54 0.63
CA ALA A 273 -14.21 17.00 0.36
C ALA A 273 -13.36 15.87 -0.23
N PHE A 274 -13.41 14.68 0.36
CA PHE A 274 -12.75 13.50 -0.20
C PHE A 274 -13.19 13.24 -1.64
N GLN A 275 -14.51 13.20 -1.88
CA GLN A 275 -15.05 13.02 -3.24
C GLN A 275 -14.53 14.08 -4.20
N TRP A 276 -14.58 15.36 -3.82
CA TRP A 276 -14.15 16.46 -4.66
C TRP A 276 -12.69 16.32 -5.09
N TRP A 277 -11.81 16.05 -4.13
CA TRP A 277 -10.36 16.00 -4.36
C TRP A 277 -9.90 14.68 -4.99
N MET A 278 -10.51 13.55 -4.62
CA MET A 278 -10.02 12.22 -4.98
C MET A 278 -10.76 11.58 -6.15
N MET A 279 -12.02 11.94 -6.45
CA MET A 279 -12.78 11.33 -7.56
C MET A 279 -12.04 11.34 -8.90
N PRO A 280 -11.39 12.44 -9.33
CA PRO A 280 -10.64 12.46 -10.59
C PRO A 280 -9.45 11.48 -10.58
N MET A 281 -8.90 11.20 -9.41
CA MET A 281 -7.77 10.27 -9.23
C MET A 281 -8.24 8.83 -9.11
N ILE A 282 -9.38 8.57 -8.46
CA ILE A 282 -9.99 7.24 -8.29
C ILE A 282 -10.56 6.73 -9.62
N PHE A 283 -11.20 7.61 -10.39
CA PHE A 283 -11.81 7.32 -11.67
C PHE A 283 -11.18 8.17 -12.78
N PRO A 284 -9.96 7.84 -13.21
CA PRO A 284 -9.28 8.58 -14.26
C PRO A 284 -10.10 8.58 -15.55
N LYS A 285 -9.88 9.60 -16.38
CA LYS A 285 -10.55 9.74 -17.68
C LYS A 285 -10.37 8.46 -18.50
N LYS A 286 -11.45 8.01 -19.16
CA LYS A 286 -11.54 6.75 -19.91
C LYS A 286 -11.49 5.46 -19.07
N GLY A 287 -11.37 5.56 -17.74
CA GLY A 287 -11.37 4.39 -16.85
C GLY A 287 -10.16 3.47 -17.05
N ILE A 288 -9.02 4.04 -17.43
CA ILE A 288 -7.75 3.33 -17.63
C ILE A 288 -6.67 3.91 -16.73
N CYS A 289 -5.68 3.10 -16.42
CA CYS A 289 -4.48 3.50 -15.67
C CYS A 289 -3.75 4.64 -16.36
N THR A 290 -3.37 5.68 -15.62
CA THR A 290 -2.64 6.85 -16.15
C THR A 290 -1.20 6.90 -15.67
N GLY A 291 -0.91 6.28 -14.53
CA GLY A 291 0.44 6.03 -14.03
C GLY A 291 0.50 4.73 -13.24
N LYS A 292 1.65 4.35 -12.70
CA LYS A 292 1.77 3.24 -11.74
C LYS A 292 2.98 3.45 -10.85
N VAL A 293 2.80 3.27 -9.53
CA VAL A 293 3.93 3.16 -8.60
C VAL A 293 4.65 1.85 -8.87
N GLU A 294 5.97 1.90 -9.00
CA GLU A 294 6.76 0.71 -9.32
C GLU A 294 6.65 -0.35 -8.22
N GLY A 295 6.55 -1.62 -8.63
CA GLY A 295 6.58 -2.74 -7.68
C GLY A 295 8.00 -2.98 -7.18
N GLY A 296 8.11 -3.60 -6.00
CA GLY A 296 9.40 -3.96 -5.41
C GLY A 296 10.29 -4.75 -6.37
N GLN A 297 11.58 -4.42 -6.41
CA GLN A 297 12.53 -5.06 -7.32
C GLN A 297 12.60 -6.57 -7.07
N ALA A 298 12.62 -7.36 -8.14
CA ALA A 298 12.83 -8.79 -8.01
C ALA A 298 14.23 -9.09 -7.44
N VAL A 299 14.27 -9.81 -6.32
CA VAL A 299 15.46 -10.33 -5.67
C VAL A 299 15.40 -11.86 -5.66
N LYS A 300 16.56 -12.50 -5.84
CA LYS A 300 16.67 -13.96 -5.76
C LYS A 300 17.06 -14.33 -4.34
N VAL A 301 16.27 -15.16 -3.67
CA VAL A 301 16.56 -15.69 -2.34
C VAL A 301 17.13 -17.10 -2.51
N VAL A 302 18.32 -17.34 -1.98
CA VAL A 302 18.98 -18.65 -2.03
C VAL A 302 19.18 -19.14 -0.60
N VAL A 303 18.73 -20.36 -0.30
CA VAL A 303 18.97 -20.99 1.00
C VAL A 303 20.32 -21.70 0.97
N GLU A 304 21.25 -21.30 1.82
CA GLU A 304 22.51 -22.02 1.98
C GLU A 304 22.25 -23.48 2.41
N GLY A 305 22.80 -24.42 1.65
CA GLY A 305 22.67 -25.86 1.93
C GLY A 305 21.47 -26.56 1.27
N ALA A 306 20.53 -25.84 0.65
CA ALA A 306 19.50 -26.47 -0.17
C ALA A 306 20.14 -27.00 -1.47
N LYS A 307 20.15 -28.33 -1.63
CA LYS A 307 20.55 -28.93 -2.91
C LYS A 307 19.53 -28.49 -3.97
N PRO A 308 19.96 -27.90 -5.10
CA PRO A 308 19.06 -27.59 -6.19
C PRO A 308 18.33 -28.87 -6.58
N GLY A 309 16.99 -28.86 -6.56
CA GLY A 309 16.21 -30.00 -7.05
C GLY A 309 16.59 -30.31 -8.51
N PRO A 310 16.47 -31.58 -8.96
CA PRO A 310 16.90 -31.97 -10.30
C PRO A 310 16.19 -31.22 -11.45
N GLU A 311 15.09 -30.51 -11.18
CA GLU A 311 14.41 -29.62 -12.14
C GLU A 311 15.03 -28.22 -12.31
N SER A 312 15.98 -27.84 -11.45
CA SER A 312 16.60 -26.49 -11.47
C SER A 312 17.67 -26.29 -12.57
N GLN A 313 17.99 -27.33 -13.34
CA GLN A 313 19.01 -27.28 -14.40
C GLN A 313 18.44 -27.01 -15.82
N GLY A 314 17.15 -26.71 -15.95
CA GLY A 314 16.50 -26.50 -17.24
C GLY A 314 16.09 -25.06 -17.52
N LYS A 315 16.79 -24.42 -18.46
CA LYS A 315 16.49 -23.14 -19.14
C LYS A 315 16.66 -21.85 -18.30
N ASP A 316 17.14 -20.79 -18.96
CA ASP A 316 17.33 -19.45 -18.40
C ASP A 316 16.03 -18.92 -17.78
N LYS A 317 15.80 -19.18 -16.49
CA LYS A 317 14.69 -18.62 -15.71
C LYS A 317 14.83 -17.10 -15.71
N LYS A 318 13.96 -16.42 -16.47
CA LYS A 318 14.04 -14.96 -16.67
C LYS A 318 13.60 -14.24 -15.40
N LYS A 319 14.48 -13.40 -14.85
CA LYS A 319 14.18 -12.50 -13.73
C LYS A 319 12.85 -11.76 -13.99
N PRO A 320 11.88 -11.78 -13.06
CA PRO A 320 10.64 -11.01 -13.18
C PRO A 320 10.93 -9.52 -13.39
N ASN A 321 10.22 -8.90 -14.33
CA ASN A 321 10.34 -7.47 -14.59
C ASN A 321 9.25 -6.70 -13.85
N THR A 322 9.64 -5.93 -12.84
CA THR A 322 8.75 -5.08 -12.05
C THR A 322 8.75 -3.63 -12.48
N LYS A 323 9.59 -3.27 -13.47
CA LYS A 323 9.70 -1.91 -13.98
C LYS A 323 8.44 -1.47 -14.71
N VAL A 324 8.04 -0.23 -14.44
CA VAL A 324 6.97 0.47 -15.18
C VAL A 324 7.50 1.00 -16.51
N GLU A 325 8.81 1.27 -16.60
CA GLU A 325 9.46 1.74 -17.82
C GLU A 325 9.22 0.79 -19.01
N GLY A 326 8.83 1.34 -20.17
CA GLY A 326 8.55 0.57 -21.38
C GLY A 326 7.17 -0.08 -21.42
N SER A 327 6.33 0.06 -20.38
CA SER A 327 4.97 -0.51 -20.34
C SER A 327 3.90 0.32 -21.04
N GLY A 328 4.22 1.55 -21.45
CA GLY A 328 3.25 2.53 -21.98
C GLY A 328 2.43 3.25 -20.90
N VAL A 329 2.74 3.03 -19.62
CA VAL A 329 2.17 3.75 -18.46
C VAL A 329 3.27 4.56 -17.78
N ALA A 330 2.96 5.77 -17.31
CA ALA A 330 3.94 6.64 -16.66
C ALA A 330 4.28 6.13 -15.24
N PRO A 331 5.55 6.20 -14.79
CA PRO A 331 5.87 5.91 -13.40
C PRO A 331 5.27 6.98 -12.48
N ILE A 332 4.70 6.56 -11.36
CA ILE A 332 4.35 7.44 -10.23
C ILE A 332 5.49 7.32 -9.22
N VAL A 333 6.19 8.42 -8.98
CA VAL A 333 7.29 8.50 -8.01
C VAL A 333 6.71 8.83 -6.65
N LEU A 334 7.07 8.05 -5.63
CA LEU A 334 6.70 8.37 -4.26
C LEU A 334 7.55 9.55 -3.77
N PRO A 335 6.94 10.59 -3.19
CA PRO A 335 7.68 11.62 -2.46
C PRO A 335 8.54 10.96 -1.36
N ALA A 336 9.68 11.55 -1.02
CA ALA A 336 10.58 10.96 -0.02
C ALA A 336 9.90 10.67 1.33
N GLY A 337 8.99 11.56 1.75
CA GLY A 337 8.19 11.37 2.98
C GLY A 337 7.19 10.21 2.89
N ALA A 338 6.68 9.89 1.70
CA ALA A 338 5.75 8.78 1.49
C ALA A 338 6.46 7.43 1.60
N ALA A 339 7.71 7.31 1.16
CA ALA A 339 8.45 6.04 1.19
C ALA A 339 8.68 5.50 2.61
N ASN A 340 8.69 6.37 3.62
CA ASN A 340 8.95 6.02 5.02
C ASN A 340 7.68 5.93 5.89
N MET A 341 6.50 6.12 5.30
CA MET A 341 5.25 6.13 6.07
C MET A 341 4.89 4.74 6.59
N PHE A 342 4.28 4.68 7.77
CA PHE A 342 3.70 3.48 8.37
C PHE A 342 2.39 3.83 9.07
N PHE A 343 1.29 3.23 8.63
CA PHE A 343 -0.05 3.38 9.25
C PHE A 343 -0.63 2.01 9.48
N ALA A 344 -1.16 1.76 10.67
CA ALA A 344 -1.66 0.44 11.05
C ALA A 344 -3.08 0.52 11.59
N TYR A 345 -4.01 -0.04 10.81
CA TYR A 345 -5.40 -0.22 11.17
C TYR A 345 -5.58 -1.37 12.15
N HIS A 346 -6.01 -1.01 13.35
CA HIS A 346 -6.48 -1.90 14.39
C HIS A 346 -7.97 -1.58 14.50
N GLY A 347 -8.85 -2.49 14.07
CA GLY A 347 -10.29 -2.23 14.07
C GLY A 347 -10.77 -1.72 15.44
N ALA A 348 -11.83 -0.91 15.46
CA ALA A 348 -12.41 -0.48 16.72
C ALA A 348 -12.87 -1.72 17.51
N VAL A 349 -12.18 -2.01 18.61
CA VAL A 349 -12.55 -3.08 19.57
C VAL A 349 -13.78 -2.65 20.37
#